data_AF-A0A485AME7-F1
#
_entry.id   AF-A0A485AME7-F1
#
_cell.length_a   1.000
_cell.length_b   1.000
_cell.length_c   1.000
_cell.angle_alpha   90.00
_cell.angle_beta   90.00
_cell.angle_gamma   90.00
#
_symmetry.space_group_name_H-M   'P 1'
#
loop_
_entity.id
_entity.type
_entity.pdbx_description
1 polymer ?
#
loop_
_entity_poly.entity_id
_entity_poly.type
_entity_poly.pdbx_seq_one_letter_code
_entity_poly.pdbx_strand_id
1 'polypeptide(L)'
;MRFVYLMTGVAHLARLSNDENKRQNCLRLWNNMAQRQLYITGGIGSQSSGEAFSSDYDLPNDTVYAESCASIGLMMFARRMLEMEGDSQYADVMERALYNTVLGGMALDGKHFFYVNPLEVHPNTLKFNHIYDHVKPVRQRWFGCACCPPNIARVLTSIGHYIYTQRDDALFVNLYIGNSTEVPVGEQTLRLRLSGNYPCRIRSRNRDDSPDPITHTLALRLPDWCTKSAYRAKWPRRGGDGEERLSAHQSHLA
;
A
#
# COMPACT_ATOMS: atom_id res chain seq x y z
N MET A 1 -15.52 3.18 4.68
CA MET A 1 -15.20 1.78 4.29
C MET A 1 -15.91 1.19 3.04
N ARG A 2 -17.25 1.30 2.90
CA ARG A 2 -18.02 0.57 1.86
C ARG A 2 -17.54 0.72 0.41
N PHE A 3 -17.24 1.96 0.00
CA PHE A 3 -16.77 2.27 -1.35
C PHE A 3 -15.52 1.47 -1.75
N VAL A 4 -14.46 1.52 -0.94
CA VAL A 4 -13.19 0.85 -1.28
C VAL A 4 -13.31 -0.68 -1.28
N TYR A 5 -14.21 -1.27 -0.48
CA TYR A 5 -14.49 -2.70 -0.53
C TYR A 5 -15.24 -3.09 -1.81
N LEU A 6 -16.25 -2.30 -2.21
CA LEU A 6 -16.93 -2.48 -3.48
C LEU A 6 -15.94 -2.40 -4.64
N MET A 7 -15.11 -1.35 -4.67
CA MET A 7 -14.15 -1.13 -5.75
C MET A 7 -13.04 -2.17 -5.78
N THR A 8 -12.65 -2.72 -4.63
CA THR A 8 -11.79 -3.92 -4.56
C THR A 8 -12.42 -5.09 -5.32
N GLY A 9 -13.72 -5.35 -5.08
CA GLY A 9 -14.47 -6.39 -5.77
C GLY A 9 -14.60 -6.13 -7.28
N VAL A 10 -14.95 -4.91 -7.66
CA VAL A 10 -15.10 -4.51 -9.07
C VAL A 10 -13.77 -4.63 -9.82
N ALA A 11 -12.66 -4.17 -9.24
CA ALA A 11 -11.32 -4.30 -9.84
C ALA A 11 -10.92 -5.76 -10.01
N HIS A 12 -11.23 -6.61 -9.02
CA HIS A 12 -10.95 -8.04 -9.13
C HIS A 12 -11.77 -8.69 -10.25
N LEU A 13 -13.07 -8.36 -10.36
CA LEU A 13 -13.92 -8.84 -11.43
C LEU A 13 -13.44 -8.34 -12.81
N ALA A 14 -13.10 -7.06 -12.92
CA ALA A 14 -12.58 -6.47 -14.16
C ALA A 14 -11.37 -7.26 -14.69
N ARG A 15 -10.43 -7.59 -13.80
CA ARG A 15 -9.24 -8.40 -14.14
C ARG A 15 -9.60 -9.83 -14.55
N LEU A 16 -10.49 -10.51 -13.82
CA LEU A 16 -10.84 -11.91 -14.10
C LEU A 16 -11.68 -12.08 -15.37
N SER A 17 -12.54 -11.10 -15.68
CA SER A 17 -13.42 -11.14 -16.85
C SER A 17 -12.87 -10.36 -18.05
N ASN A 18 -11.69 -9.75 -17.94
CA ASN A 18 -11.14 -8.81 -18.93
C ASN A 18 -12.16 -7.73 -19.36
N ASP A 19 -12.92 -7.18 -18.39
CA ASP A 19 -13.96 -6.19 -18.67
C ASP A 19 -13.39 -4.77 -18.60
N GLU A 20 -13.17 -4.20 -19.78
CA GLU A 20 -12.60 -2.86 -19.95
C GLU A 20 -13.49 -1.75 -19.36
N ASN A 21 -14.81 -1.88 -19.41
CA ASN A 21 -15.70 -0.87 -18.83
C ASN A 21 -15.59 -0.84 -17.30
N LYS A 22 -15.50 -2.01 -16.66
CA LYS A 22 -15.26 -2.10 -15.21
C LYS A 22 -13.88 -1.54 -14.84
N ARG A 23 -12.86 -1.88 -15.63
CA ARG A 23 -11.51 -1.34 -15.47
C ARG A 23 -11.50 0.19 -15.51
N GLN A 24 -12.08 0.80 -16.54
CA GLN A 24 -12.15 2.26 -16.69
C GLN A 24 -12.91 2.94 -15.54
N ASN A 25 -13.98 2.31 -15.04
CA ASN A 25 -14.68 2.81 -13.85
C ASN A 25 -13.80 2.76 -12.59
N CYS A 26 -13.03 1.68 -12.39
CA CYS A 26 -12.06 1.60 -11.31
C CYS A 26 -11.00 2.70 -11.41
N LEU A 27 -10.43 2.92 -12.60
CA LEU A 27 -9.40 3.94 -12.82
C LEU A 27 -9.96 5.35 -12.55
N ARG A 28 -11.13 5.67 -13.09
CA ARG A 28 -11.78 6.99 -12.87
C ARG A 28 -12.02 7.27 -11.40
N LEU A 29 -12.57 6.29 -10.67
CA LEU A 29 -12.89 6.42 -9.25
C LEU A 29 -11.63 6.40 -8.37
N TRP A 30 -10.62 5.62 -8.75
CA TRP A 30 -9.30 5.67 -8.13
C TRP A 30 -8.69 7.07 -8.25
N ASN A 31 -8.63 7.63 -9.47
CA ASN A 31 -8.02 8.94 -9.72
C ASN A 31 -8.72 10.04 -8.94
N ASN A 32 -10.06 10.07 -8.91
CA ASN A 32 -10.79 11.04 -8.11
C ASN A 32 -10.44 10.93 -6.62
N MET A 33 -10.48 9.72 -6.06
CA MET A 33 -10.15 9.49 -4.65
C MET A 33 -8.68 9.87 -4.36
N ALA A 34 -7.72 9.32 -5.10
CA ALA A 34 -6.29 9.46 -4.83
C ALA A 34 -5.79 10.90 -5.02
N GLN A 35 -6.36 11.66 -5.97
CA GLN A 35 -5.90 13.02 -6.28
C GLN A 35 -6.68 14.12 -5.53
N ARG A 36 -7.92 13.86 -5.09
CA ARG A 36 -8.81 14.92 -4.60
C ARG A 36 -9.39 14.66 -3.22
N GLN A 37 -9.42 13.41 -2.77
CA GLN A 37 -10.10 13.00 -1.53
C GLN A 37 -9.27 12.05 -0.67
N LEU A 38 -7.95 12.13 -0.81
CA LEU A 38 -6.96 11.35 -0.04
C LEU A 38 -6.17 12.30 0.85
N TYR A 39 -6.22 12.06 2.16
CA TYR A 39 -5.38 12.79 3.11
C TYR A 39 -3.91 12.43 2.93
N ILE A 40 -2.99 13.32 3.35
CA ILE A 40 -1.54 13.08 3.26
C ILE A 40 -1.09 11.80 4.00
N THR A 41 -1.87 11.35 4.98
CA THR A 41 -1.66 10.11 5.74
C THR A 41 -2.19 8.86 5.03
N GLY A 42 -2.76 8.97 3.83
CA GLY A 42 -3.49 7.87 3.18
C GLY A 42 -4.84 7.55 3.86
N GLY A 43 -5.34 8.46 4.68
CA GLY A 43 -6.71 8.44 5.22
C GLY A 43 -7.73 8.82 4.15
N ILE A 44 -8.93 8.24 4.24
CA ILE A 44 -10.08 8.59 3.39
C ILE A 44 -11.36 8.71 4.24
N GLY A 45 -12.31 9.53 3.78
CA GLY A 45 -13.52 9.86 4.51
C GLY A 45 -13.32 11.11 5.36
N SER A 46 -13.80 12.23 4.84
CA SER A 46 -13.71 13.56 5.48
C SER A 46 -14.85 13.80 6.47
N GLN A 47 -15.96 13.09 6.34
CA GLN A 47 -17.19 13.36 7.10
C GLN A 47 -17.47 12.27 8.14
N SER A 48 -17.71 12.71 9.38
CA SER A 48 -18.16 11.82 10.45
C SER A 48 -19.60 11.35 10.25
N SER A 49 -20.45 12.21 9.70
CA SER A 49 -21.79 11.84 9.28
C SER A 49 -21.71 10.84 8.12
N GLY A 50 -22.20 9.62 8.37
CA GLY A 50 -22.21 8.54 7.38
C GLY A 50 -20.84 7.91 7.07
N GLU A 51 -19.78 8.32 7.77
CA GLU A 51 -18.41 7.79 7.60
C GLU A 51 -17.96 7.85 6.12
N ALA A 52 -18.14 9.03 5.54
CA ALA A 52 -18.29 9.21 4.11
C ALA A 52 -17.26 10.14 3.49
N PHE A 53 -17.11 10.01 2.19
CA PHE A 53 -16.59 11.07 1.33
C PHE A 53 -17.58 12.24 1.28
N SER A 54 -17.07 13.44 0.98
CA SER A 54 -17.88 14.63 0.71
C SER A 54 -17.70 15.07 -0.74
N SER A 55 -16.84 16.07 -0.96
CA SER A 55 -16.57 16.70 -2.25
C SER A 55 -15.07 16.77 -2.50
N ASP A 56 -14.71 16.99 -3.76
CA ASP A 56 -13.32 17.18 -4.16
C ASP A 56 -12.65 18.28 -3.30
N TYR A 57 -11.48 17.97 -2.75
CA TYR A 57 -10.64 18.84 -1.93
C TYR A 57 -11.21 19.26 -0.56
N ASP A 58 -12.37 18.73 -0.14
CA ASP A 58 -12.86 18.90 1.23
C ASP A 58 -12.12 17.94 2.17
N LEU A 59 -10.97 18.40 2.69
CA LEU A 59 -10.03 17.63 3.50
C LEU A 59 -9.69 18.37 4.81
N PRO A 60 -10.67 18.64 5.71
CA PRO A 60 -10.41 19.32 6.98
C PRO A 60 -9.57 18.42 7.90
N ASN A 61 -8.61 18.97 8.63
CA ASN A 61 -7.66 18.18 9.43
C ASN A 61 -8.19 17.76 10.81
N ASP A 62 -9.01 18.61 11.43
CA ASP A 62 -9.49 18.48 12.80
C ASP A 62 -10.82 17.72 12.90
N THR A 63 -11.67 17.84 11.88
CA THR A 63 -12.98 17.17 11.79
C THR A 63 -12.99 15.91 10.92
N VAL A 64 -11.86 15.57 10.30
CA VAL A 64 -11.69 14.34 9.48
C VAL A 64 -12.19 13.09 10.21
N TYR A 65 -12.73 12.15 9.43
CA TYR A 65 -13.05 10.82 9.92
C TYR A 65 -11.88 9.84 9.77
N ALA A 66 -11.31 9.72 8.56
CA ALA A 66 -10.14 8.88 8.24
C ALA A 66 -10.15 7.54 8.98
N GLU A 67 -11.21 6.77 8.79
CA GLU A 67 -11.44 5.50 9.48
C GLU A 67 -10.28 4.52 9.18
N SER A 68 -9.72 3.85 10.20
CA SER A 68 -8.66 2.86 9.99
C SER A 68 -9.08 1.74 9.03
N CYS A 69 -10.33 1.26 9.09
CA CYS A 69 -10.82 0.25 8.16
C CYS A 69 -10.97 0.77 6.72
N ALA A 70 -11.20 2.07 6.53
CA ALA A 70 -11.26 2.67 5.20
C ALA A 70 -9.87 2.70 4.55
N SER A 71 -8.82 3.05 5.30
CA SER A 71 -7.44 2.95 4.81
C SER A 71 -7.00 1.50 4.54
N ILE A 72 -7.47 0.53 5.33
CA ILE A 72 -7.25 -0.89 5.03
C ILE A 72 -7.96 -1.29 3.73
N GLY A 73 -9.22 -0.87 3.54
CA GLY A 73 -9.94 -1.12 2.30
C GLY A 73 -9.27 -0.46 1.09
N LEU A 74 -8.69 0.73 1.27
CA LEU A 74 -7.88 1.40 0.25
C LEU A 74 -6.66 0.57 -0.13
N MET A 75 -5.93 0.01 0.83
CA MET A 75 -4.81 -0.91 0.53
C MET A 75 -5.27 -2.15 -0.27
N MET A 76 -6.44 -2.70 0.06
CA MET A 76 -7.02 -3.83 -0.68
C MET A 76 -7.37 -3.44 -2.11
N PHE A 77 -7.95 -2.26 -2.30
CA PHE A 77 -8.28 -1.75 -3.62
C PHE A 77 -7.01 -1.51 -4.45
N ALA A 78 -6.02 -0.84 -3.86
CA ALA A 78 -4.71 -0.60 -4.46
C ALA A 78 -4.04 -1.89 -4.94
N ARG A 79 -4.09 -2.95 -4.13
CA ARG A 79 -3.56 -4.26 -4.51
C ARG A 79 -4.24 -4.82 -5.76
N ARG A 80 -5.56 -4.70 -5.87
CA ARG A 80 -6.29 -5.16 -7.07
C ARG A 80 -6.00 -4.30 -8.30
N MET A 81 -5.78 -3.01 -8.11
CA MET A 81 -5.32 -2.13 -9.19
C MET A 81 -3.91 -2.50 -9.69
N LEU A 82 -2.98 -2.84 -8.78
CA LEU A 82 -1.64 -3.35 -9.15
C LEU A 82 -1.71 -4.66 -9.96
N GLU A 83 -2.52 -5.61 -9.49
CA GLU A 83 -2.75 -6.86 -10.19
C GLU A 83 -3.35 -6.64 -11.60
N MET A 84 -4.09 -5.54 -11.81
CA MET A 84 -4.73 -5.19 -13.08
C MET A 84 -3.80 -4.45 -14.04
N GLU A 85 -3.06 -3.40 -13.61
CA GLU A 85 -2.33 -2.49 -14.53
C GLU A 85 -0.84 -2.32 -14.22
N GLY A 86 -0.37 -2.70 -13.02
CA GLY A 86 1.07 -2.72 -12.71
C GLY A 86 1.71 -1.34 -12.57
N ASP A 87 0.89 -0.29 -12.44
CA ASP A 87 1.33 1.10 -12.23
C ASP A 87 1.74 1.33 -10.76
N SER A 88 2.89 1.96 -10.55
CA SER A 88 3.46 2.22 -9.22
C SER A 88 2.60 3.13 -8.35
N GLN A 89 1.77 4.00 -8.94
CA GLN A 89 0.94 4.95 -8.17
C GLN A 89 0.04 4.24 -7.14
N TYR A 90 -0.41 3.03 -7.47
CA TYR A 90 -1.25 2.22 -6.58
C TYR A 90 -0.46 1.77 -5.34
N ALA A 91 0.79 1.35 -5.55
CA ALA A 91 1.69 0.95 -4.48
C ALA A 91 2.16 2.15 -3.64
N ASP A 92 2.29 3.35 -4.22
CA ASP A 92 2.60 4.58 -3.46
C ASP A 92 1.47 4.95 -2.49
N VAL A 93 0.21 4.91 -2.94
CA VAL A 93 -0.95 5.13 -2.07
C VAL A 93 -1.09 4.02 -1.03
N MET A 94 -0.82 2.77 -1.41
CA MET A 94 -0.81 1.64 -0.47
C MET A 94 0.24 1.81 0.63
N GLU A 95 1.47 2.16 0.26
CA GLU A 95 2.58 2.44 1.20
C GLU A 95 2.20 3.60 2.14
N ARG A 96 1.66 4.69 1.59
CA ARG A 96 1.22 5.85 2.35
C ARG A 96 0.14 5.49 3.38
N ALA A 97 -0.89 4.74 2.98
CA ALA A 97 -1.95 4.29 3.88
C ALA A 97 -1.42 3.34 4.97
N LEU A 98 -0.56 2.39 4.60
CA LEU A 98 0.04 1.43 5.52
C LEU A 98 0.84 2.13 6.62
N TYR A 99 1.87 2.91 6.23
CA TYR A 99 2.83 3.45 7.18
C TYR A 99 2.31 4.63 8.02
N ASN A 100 1.20 5.26 7.62
CA ASN A 100 0.65 6.41 8.31
C ASN A 100 -0.68 6.08 9.02
N THR A 101 -1.78 5.87 8.27
CA THR A 101 -3.10 5.71 8.89
C THR A 101 -3.33 4.32 9.48
N VAL A 102 -2.91 3.25 8.80
CA VAL A 102 -3.17 1.88 9.28
C VAL A 102 -2.32 1.55 10.50
N LEU A 103 -1.00 1.75 10.43
CA LEU A 103 -0.11 1.57 11.59
C LEU A 103 -0.37 2.63 12.67
N GLY A 104 -0.68 3.87 12.30
CA GLY A 104 -1.08 4.92 13.23
C GLY A 104 -2.37 4.61 13.99
N GLY A 105 -3.24 3.77 13.43
CA GLY A 105 -4.46 3.29 14.07
C GLY A 105 -4.25 2.38 15.28
N MET A 106 -3.02 1.93 15.56
CA MET A 106 -2.71 1.03 16.67
C MET A 106 -1.57 1.58 17.53
N ALA A 107 -1.66 1.42 18.85
CA ALA A 107 -0.56 1.72 19.76
C ALA A 107 0.59 0.71 19.57
N LEU A 108 1.82 1.11 19.90
CA LEU A 108 2.99 0.23 19.78
C LEU A 108 2.89 -1.03 20.67
N ASP A 109 2.07 -1.00 21.71
CA ASP A 109 1.80 -2.14 22.58
C ASP A 109 0.78 -3.15 21.99
N GLY A 110 0.13 -2.80 20.88
CA GLY A 110 -0.90 -3.60 20.22
C GLY A 110 -2.23 -3.71 21.00
N LYS A 111 -2.45 -2.91 22.04
CA LYS A 111 -3.60 -3.04 22.97
C LYS A 111 -4.60 -1.90 22.91
N HIS A 112 -4.27 -0.83 22.18
CA HIS A 112 -5.11 0.36 22.06
C HIS A 112 -5.17 0.79 20.60
N PHE A 113 -6.35 1.20 20.15
CA PHE A 113 -6.66 1.47 18.76
C PHE A 113 -7.37 2.82 18.60
N PHE A 114 -7.20 3.42 17.43
CA PHE A 114 -8.08 4.46 16.93
C PHE A 114 -9.10 3.85 15.97
N TYR A 115 -10.31 4.41 15.99
CA TYR A 115 -11.28 4.23 14.92
C TYR A 115 -11.08 5.34 13.88
N VAL A 116 -11.10 6.58 14.37
CA VAL A 116 -10.90 7.85 13.64
C VAL A 116 -9.45 8.30 13.80
N ASN A 117 -8.81 8.74 12.71
CA ASN A 117 -7.40 9.14 12.68
C ASN A 117 -7.26 10.64 12.31
N PRO A 118 -7.43 11.57 13.27
CA PRO A 118 -7.35 12.99 13.02
C PRO A 118 -5.93 13.45 12.64
N LEU A 119 -5.84 14.52 11.83
CA LEU A 119 -4.57 15.16 11.48
C LEU A 119 -4.25 16.34 12.39
N GLU A 120 -5.26 16.87 13.08
CA GLU A 120 -5.14 17.93 14.08
C GLU A 120 -6.04 17.62 15.28
N VAL A 121 -5.53 17.78 16.50
CA VAL A 121 -6.31 17.54 17.72
C VAL A 121 -6.01 18.62 18.75
N HIS A 122 -7.07 19.26 19.25
CA HIS A 122 -7.03 20.16 20.41
C HIS A 122 -7.79 19.53 21.57
N PRO A 123 -7.14 18.76 22.47
CA PRO A 123 -7.86 17.98 23.49
C PRO A 123 -8.81 18.81 24.38
N ASN A 124 -8.47 20.08 24.63
CA ASN A 124 -9.26 20.99 25.45
C ASN A 124 -10.61 21.37 24.82
N THR A 125 -10.77 21.30 23.49
CA THR A 125 -12.01 21.66 22.80
C THR A 125 -12.99 20.49 22.68
N LEU A 126 -12.48 19.25 22.68
CA LEU A 126 -13.26 18.04 22.38
C LEU A 126 -14.46 17.84 23.33
N LYS A 127 -14.32 18.17 24.61
CA LYS A 127 -15.37 17.94 25.62
C LYS A 127 -16.59 18.85 25.44
N PHE A 128 -16.40 20.02 24.83
CA PHE A 128 -17.40 21.10 24.82
C PHE A 128 -17.96 21.38 23.43
N ASN A 129 -17.54 20.63 22.41
CA ASN A 129 -17.96 20.86 21.03
C ASN A 129 -18.31 19.55 20.32
N HIS A 130 -19.60 19.37 20.06
CA HIS A 130 -20.18 18.16 19.50
C HIS A 130 -19.75 17.84 18.06
N ILE A 131 -19.16 18.80 17.34
CA ILE A 131 -18.60 18.52 16.00
C ILE A 131 -17.42 17.54 16.08
N TYR A 132 -16.81 17.37 17.26
CA TYR A 132 -15.67 16.48 17.48
C TYR A 132 -16.02 15.21 18.27
N ASP A 133 -17.30 14.88 18.45
CA ASP A 133 -17.72 13.73 19.27
C ASP A 133 -17.11 12.39 18.77
N HIS A 134 -16.78 12.30 17.48
CA HIS A 134 -16.11 11.15 16.85
C HIS A 134 -14.59 11.11 17.10
N VAL A 135 -13.97 12.26 17.40
CA VAL A 135 -12.52 12.36 17.60
C VAL A 135 -12.17 11.99 19.04
N LYS A 136 -11.16 11.13 19.22
CA LYS A 136 -10.61 10.78 20.53
C LYS A 136 -9.14 11.21 20.58
N PRO A 137 -8.70 11.89 21.65
CA PRO A 137 -7.33 12.38 21.73
C PRO A 137 -6.33 11.27 22.05
N VAL A 138 -6.83 10.12 22.50
CA VAL A 138 -6.02 8.94 22.87
C VAL A 138 -6.68 7.68 22.32
N ARG A 139 -5.85 6.71 21.95
CA ARG A 139 -6.31 5.40 21.51
C ARG A 139 -7.10 4.71 22.62
N GLN A 140 -8.13 3.98 22.23
CA GLN A 140 -9.01 3.28 23.15
C GLN A 140 -8.72 1.78 23.11
N ARG A 141 -8.90 1.07 24.23
CA ARG A 141 -8.75 -0.40 24.23
C ARG A 141 -9.72 -1.05 23.25
N TRP A 142 -10.97 -0.64 23.30
CA TRP A 142 -12.06 -1.20 22.52
C TRP A 142 -13.18 -0.16 22.40
N PHE A 143 -14.07 -0.36 21.43
CA PHE A 143 -15.23 0.49 21.16
C PHE A 143 -16.39 -0.39 20.70
N GLY A 144 -17.64 0.13 20.76
CA GLY A 144 -18.84 -0.65 20.45
C GLY A 144 -18.84 -1.26 19.05
N CYS A 145 -18.30 -0.53 18.05
CA CYS A 145 -18.05 -1.04 16.70
C CYS A 145 -16.58 -1.46 16.53
N ALA A 146 -16.22 -2.65 16.98
CA ALA A 146 -14.82 -3.10 17.02
C ALA A 146 -14.32 -3.74 15.72
N CYS A 147 -14.58 -3.12 14.58
CA CYS A 147 -14.05 -3.57 13.29
C CYS A 147 -12.53 -3.33 13.18
N CYS A 148 -12.01 -2.21 13.69
CA CYS A 148 -10.62 -1.79 13.49
C CYS A 148 -9.57 -2.74 14.09
N PRO A 149 -9.66 -3.19 15.36
CA PRO A 149 -8.64 -4.05 15.95
C PRO A 149 -8.39 -5.36 15.17
N PRO A 150 -9.40 -6.20 14.88
CA PRO A 150 -9.19 -7.42 14.10
C PRO A 150 -8.83 -7.12 12.63
N ASN A 151 -9.27 -5.98 12.09
CA ASN A 151 -8.94 -5.60 10.71
C ASN A 151 -7.46 -5.20 10.56
N ILE A 152 -6.90 -4.45 11.52
CA ILE A 152 -5.46 -4.16 11.57
C ILE A 152 -4.67 -5.45 11.77
N ALA A 153 -5.10 -6.30 12.72
CA ALA A 153 -4.44 -7.58 12.99
C ALA A 153 -4.33 -8.44 11.72
N ARG A 154 -5.43 -8.63 10.97
CA ARG A 154 -5.37 -9.45 9.74
C ARG A 154 -4.44 -8.86 8.69
N VAL A 155 -4.35 -7.53 8.57
CA VAL A 155 -3.45 -6.87 7.60
C VAL A 155 -2.00 -7.10 7.99
N LEU A 156 -1.65 -6.94 9.27
CA LEU A 156 -0.30 -7.19 9.76
C LEU A 156 0.13 -8.64 9.55
N THR A 157 -0.75 -9.59 9.86
CA THR A 157 -0.45 -11.02 9.64
C THR A 157 -0.39 -11.40 8.16
N SER A 158 -1.02 -10.62 7.27
CA SER A 158 -1.07 -10.85 5.82
C SER A 158 -0.18 -9.92 5.01
N ILE A 159 0.71 -9.15 5.66
CA ILE A 159 1.48 -8.08 5.02
C ILE A 159 2.36 -8.59 3.87
N GLY A 160 2.83 -9.84 3.96
CA GLY A 160 3.60 -10.50 2.92
C GLY A 160 2.92 -10.51 1.54
N HIS A 161 1.58 -10.55 1.50
CA HIS A 161 0.82 -10.52 0.25
C HIS A 161 0.72 -9.14 -0.41
N TYR A 162 1.22 -8.09 0.22
CA TYR A 162 1.30 -6.73 -0.34
C TYR A 162 2.71 -6.38 -0.80
N ILE A 163 3.73 -7.17 -0.42
CA ILE A 163 5.12 -6.90 -0.77
C ILE A 163 5.36 -7.07 -2.27
N TYR A 164 4.74 -8.09 -2.89
CA TYR A 164 4.95 -8.43 -4.28
C TYR A 164 3.65 -8.56 -5.07
N THR A 165 3.73 -8.28 -6.37
CA THR A 165 2.73 -8.70 -7.36
C THR A 165 3.41 -9.57 -8.39
N GLN A 166 3.01 -10.84 -8.47
CA GLN A 166 3.54 -11.78 -9.45
C GLN A 166 2.71 -11.71 -10.75
N ARG A 167 3.40 -11.64 -11.88
CA ARG A 167 2.87 -11.83 -13.23
C ARG A 167 3.69 -12.89 -13.96
N ASP A 168 3.19 -13.34 -15.11
CA ASP A 168 3.88 -14.36 -15.91
C ASP A 168 5.23 -13.86 -16.44
N ASP A 169 5.32 -12.57 -16.74
CA ASP A 169 6.49 -11.90 -17.33
C ASP A 169 7.44 -11.26 -16.30
N ALA A 170 6.91 -10.90 -15.13
CA ALA A 170 7.67 -10.15 -14.13
C ALA A 170 7.17 -10.35 -12.68
N LEU A 171 8.10 -10.19 -11.75
CA LEU A 171 7.82 -10.00 -10.34
C LEU A 171 7.96 -8.53 -9.97
N PHE A 172 6.88 -7.91 -9.54
CA PHE A 172 6.86 -6.52 -9.07
C PHE A 172 7.14 -6.49 -7.57
N VAL A 173 8.10 -5.66 -7.17
CA VAL A 173 8.41 -5.33 -5.77
C VAL A 173 7.68 -4.04 -5.42
N ASN A 174 6.58 -4.16 -4.68
CA ASN A 174 5.71 -3.05 -4.30
C ASN A 174 6.17 -2.41 -2.99
N LEU A 175 6.44 -3.20 -1.96
CA LEU A 175 6.86 -2.69 -0.65
C LEU A 175 8.29 -3.13 -0.34
N TYR A 176 9.08 -2.22 0.21
CA TYR A 176 10.47 -2.47 0.57
C TYR A 176 10.58 -2.97 2.01
N ILE A 177 10.07 -4.18 2.25
CA ILE A 177 10.05 -4.83 3.57
C ILE A 177 11.03 -6.00 3.58
N GLY A 178 11.90 -6.06 4.58
CA GLY A 178 12.88 -7.15 4.70
C GLY A 178 12.21 -8.51 4.85
N ASN A 179 12.44 -9.41 3.89
CA ASN A 179 11.84 -10.74 3.86
C ASN A 179 12.65 -11.72 3.00
N SER A 180 12.25 -12.99 3.01
CA SER A 180 12.64 -13.99 2.02
C SER A 180 11.40 -14.54 1.34
N THR A 181 11.46 -14.80 0.04
CA THR A 181 10.35 -15.38 -0.72
C THR A 181 10.85 -16.35 -1.80
N GLU A 182 9.99 -17.31 -2.14
CA GLU A 182 10.18 -18.25 -3.24
C GLU A 182 9.12 -17.96 -4.30
N VAL A 183 9.55 -17.75 -5.54
CA VAL A 183 8.68 -17.38 -6.67
C VAL A 183 8.83 -18.45 -7.76
N PRO A 184 7.74 -19.10 -8.18
CA PRO A 184 7.79 -20.04 -9.30
C PRO A 184 8.01 -19.28 -10.61
N VAL A 185 8.95 -19.75 -11.42
CA VAL A 185 9.27 -19.23 -12.75
C VAL A 185 9.35 -20.42 -13.70
N GLY A 186 8.26 -20.70 -14.43
CA GLY A 186 8.12 -21.95 -15.19
C GLY A 186 8.21 -23.16 -14.26
N GLU A 187 9.10 -24.10 -14.58
CA GLU A 187 9.37 -25.29 -13.75
C GLU A 187 10.42 -25.06 -12.65
N GLN A 188 11.01 -23.86 -12.60
CA GLN A 188 12.09 -23.51 -11.66
C GLN A 188 11.58 -22.63 -10.52
N THR A 189 12.32 -22.57 -9.41
CA THR A 189 12.01 -21.69 -8.27
C THR A 189 13.11 -20.66 -8.03
N LEU A 190 12.74 -19.38 -8.08
CA LEU A 190 13.60 -18.24 -7.76
C LEU A 190 13.48 -17.89 -6.27
N ARG A 191 14.60 -17.87 -5.54
CA ARG A 191 14.67 -17.36 -4.16
C ARG A 191 15.11 -15.90 -4.17
N LEU A 192 14.32 -15.06 -3.51
CA LEU A 192 14.62 -13.65 -3.31
C LEU A 192 14.73 -13.33 -1.83
N ARG A 193 15.75 -12.54 -1.47
CA ARG A 193 15.92 -11.98 -0.13
C ARG A 193 16.04 -10.47 -0.22
N LEU A 194 15.11 -9.78 0.42
CA LEU A 194 15.16 -8.35 0.67
C LEU A 194 15.71 -8.13 2.08
N SER A 195 16.72 -7.28 2.23
CA SER A 195 17.32 -7.00 3.54
C SER A 195 17.74 -5.54 3.70
N GLY A 196 17.85 -5.13 4.97
CA GLY A 196 18.25 -3.77 5.35
C GLY A 196 17.07 -2.83 5.57
N ASN A 197 17.30 -1.82 6.40
CA ASN A 197 16.45 -0.63 6.50
C ASN A 197 16.84 0.30 5.34
N TYR A 198 15.86 0.95 4.71
CA TYR A 198 16.05 1.74 3.50
C TYR A 198 17.38 2.53 3.50
N PRO A 199 18.25 2.38 2.48
CA PRO A 199 18.06 1.64 1.23
C PRO A 199 18.13 0.11 1.38
N CYS A 200 17.18 -0.60 0.74
CA CYS A 200 17.11 -2.06 0.78
C CYS A 200 18.11 -2.71 -0.19
N ARG A 201 18.59 -3.91 0.18
CA ARG A 201 19.41 -4.79 -0.67
C ARG A 201 18.57 -5.97 -1.13
N ILE A 202 18.67 -6.28 -2.43
CA ILE A 202 17.99 -7.44 -3.03
C ILE A 202 19.06 -8.46 -3.42
N ARG A 203 18.85 -9.71 -3.02
CA ARG A 203 19.69 -10.86 -3.44
C ARG A 203 18.81 -11.94 -4.03
N SER A 204 19.15 -12.40 -5.22
CA SER A 204 18.51 -13.54 -5.90
C SER A 204 19.43 -14.74 -5.93
N ARG A 205 18.87 -15.95 -5.80
CA ARG A 205 19.56 -17.23 -6.02
C ARG A 205 18.57 -18.25 -6.57
N ASN A 206 19.04 -19.18 -7.39
CA ASN A 206 18.25 -20.35 -7.78
C ASN A 206 18.09 -21.26 -6.55
N ARG A 207 16.91 -21.87 -6.40
CA ARG A 207 16.68 -22.88 -5.35
C ARG A 207 17.32 -24.22 -5.69
N ASP A 208 17.19 -24.62 -6.94
CA ASP A 208 17.63 -25.91 -7.44
C ASP A 208 19.08 -25.79 -7.93
N ASP A 209 19.88 -26.84 -7.70
CA ASP A 209 21.21 -27.01 -8.33
C ASP A 209 21.12 -27.25 -9.85
N SER A 210 20.03 -26.77 -10.47
CA SER A 210 19.89 -26.72 -11.91
C SER A 210 20.99 -25.82 -12.47
N PRO A 211 21.83 -26.34 -13.38
CA PRO A 211 22.89 -25.56 -14.00
C PRO A 211 22.35 -24.44 -14.90
N ASP A 212 21.05 -24.46 -15.22
CA ASP A 212 20.43 -23.53 -16.14
C ASP A 212 20.06 -22.21 -15.44
N PRO A 213 20.46 -21.05 -16.01
CA PRO A 213 20.11 -19.75 -15.46
C PRO A 213 18.61 -19.48 -15.58
N ILE A 214 17.98 -19.01 -14.49
CA ILE A 214 16.58 -18.53 -14.52
C ILE A 214 16.57 -17.13 -15.12
N THR A 215 15.85 -16.93 -16.23
CA THR A 215 15.59 -15.60 -16.79
C THR A 215 14.20 -15.13 -16.35
N HIS A 216 14.13 -14.05 -15.58
CA HIS A 216 12.88 -13.45 -15.14
C HIS A 216 13.05 -11.95 -14.88
N THR A 217 11.99 -11.17 -15.09
CA THR A 217 12.01 -9.72 -14.87
C THR A 217 11.72 -9.41 -13.41
N LEU A 218 12.55 -8.56 -12.79
CA LEU A 218 12.29 -7.99 -11.48
C LEU A 218 11.97 -6.50 -11.63
N ALA A 219 10.71 -6.14 -11.48
CA ALA A 219 10.25 -4.76 -11.55
C ALA A 219 10.33 -4.11 -10.17
N LEU A 220 11.17 -3.10 -10.02
CA LEU A 220 11.37 -2.38 -8.75
C LEU A 220 10.59 -1.07 -8.79
N ARG A 221 9.65 -0.87 -7.84
CA ARG A 221 8.94 0.40 -7.73
C ARG A 221 9.91 1.54 -7.44
N LEU A 222 9.80 2.65 -8.17
CA LEU A 222 10.43 3.91 -7.79
C LEU A 222 9.40 4.76 -7.05
N PRO A 223 9.49 4.91 -5.71
CA PRO A 223 8.46 5.61 -4.95
C PRO A 223 8.27 7.07 -5.40
N ASP A 224 7.03 7.56 -5.40
CA ASP A 224 6.69 8.95 -5.80
C ASP A 224 7.49 10.03 -5.05
N TRP A 225 7.76 9.80 -3.77
CA TRP A 225 8.54 10.70 -2.91
C TRP A 225 10.06 10.67 -3.18
N CYS A 226 10.54 9.73 -4.00
CA CYS A 226 11.97 9.54 -4.28
C CYS A 226 12.37 10.23 -5.59
N THR A 227 12.94 11.43 -5.49
CA THR A 227 13.36 12.25 -6.65
C THR A 227 14.60 11.72 -7.37
N LYS A 228 15.44 10.92 -6.70
CA LYS A 228 16.65 10.32 -7.26
C LYS A 228 16.83 8.90 -6.74
N SER A 229 16.94 7.93 -7.65
CA SER A 229 17.29 6.56 -7.30
C SER A 229 18.54 6.08 -8.04
N ALA A 230 19.28 5.21 -7.39
CA ALA A 230 20.41 4.53 -8.00
C ALA A 230 20.36 3.06 -7.62
N TYR A 231 20.37 2.21 -8.64
CA TYR A 231 20.49 0.77 -8.47
C TYR A 231 21.93 0.36 -8.75
N ARG A 232 22.45 -0.55 -7.92
CA ARG A 232 23.71 -1.25 -8.19
C ARG A 232 23.43 -2.73 -8.28
N ALA A 233 23.64 -3.29 -9.45
CA ALA A 233 23.55 -4.72 -9.66
C ALA A 233 24.97 -5.31 -9.68
N LYS A 234 25.15 -6.41 -8.94
CA LYS A 234 26.36 -7.24 -8.96
C LYS A 234 25.97 -8.65 -9.35
N TRP A 235 26.63 -9.21 -10.35
CA TRP A 235 26.41 -10.59 -10.76
C TRP A 235 27.75 -11.28 -11.04
N PRO A 236 27.92 -12.53 -10.60
CA PRO A 236 29.13 -13.29 -10.89
C PRO A 236 29.16 -13.60 -12.40
N ARG A 237 30.21 -13.16 -13.11
CA ARG A 237 30.51 -13.65 -14.46
C ARG A 237 31.54 -14.77 -14.36
N ARG A 238 31.49 -15.74 -15.30
CA ARG A 238 32.64 -16.64 -15.54
C ARG A 238 33.83 -15.77 -16.00
N GLY A 239 34.73 -15.40 -15.08
CA GLY A 239 35.92 -14.58 -15.35
C GLY A 239 36.10 -13.31 -14.51
N GLY A 240 35.16 -12.98 -13.61
CA GLY A 240 35.28 -11.84 -12.68
C GLY A 240 33.93 -11.26 -12.25
N ASP A 241 33.93 -10.39 -11.24
CA ASP A 241 32.73 -9.68 -10.78
C ASP A 241 32.42 -8.49 -11.69
N GLY A 242 31.24 -8.49 -12.33
CA GLY A 242 30.71 -7.32 -13.05
C GLY A 242 29.85 -6.46 -12.12
N GLU A 243 30.05 -5.14 -12.13
CA GLU A 243 29.19 -4.17 -11.45
C GLU A 243 28.57 -3.23 -12.49
N GLU A 244 27.23 -3.13 -12.49
CA GLU A 244 26.50 -2.19 -13.32
C GLU A 244 25.71 -1.22 -12.43
N ARG A 245 25.83 0.08 -12.74
CA ARG A 245 25.11 1.15 -12.06
C ARG A 245 24.05 1.70 -13.01
N LEU A 246 22.79 1.48 -12.66
CA LEU A 246 21.66 2.01 -13.38
C LEU A 246 21.06 3.17 -12.57
N SER A 247 21.00 4.36 -13.15
CA SER A 247 20.27 5.50 -12.61
C SER A 247 18.88 5.55 -13.22
N ALA A 248 17.83 5.46 -12.40
CA ALA A 248 16.47 5.72 -12.85
C ALA A 248 16.05 7.11 -12.38
N HIS A 249 15.64 7.95 -13.33
CA HIS A 249 15.06 9.26 -13.08
C HIS A 249 13.55 9.18 -13.33
N GLN A 250 12.74 9.73 -12.41
CA GLN A 250 11.32 9.97 -12.71
C GLN A 250 11.25 11.06 -13.79
N SER A 251 10.87 10.67 -15.00
CA SER A 251 10.36 11.62 -15.99
C SER A 251 8.92 11.96 -15.59
N HIS A 252 8.71 13.08 -14.91
CA HIS A 252 7.37 13.62 -14.71
C HIS A 252 6.79 13.98 -16.09
N LEU A 253 5.83 13.19 -16.58
CA LEU A 253 4.88 13.70 -17.56
C LEU A 253 3.89 14.57 -16.78
N ALA A 254 3.93 15.86 -17.08
CA ALA A 254 3.05 16.90 -16.55
C ALA A 254 1.61 16.73 -17.04
#